data_AF-A0A1G4NWN9-F1
#
_entry.id   AF-A0A1G4NWN9-F1
#
_cell.length_a   1.000
_cell.length_b   1.000
_cell.length_c   1.000
_cell.angle_alpha   90.00
_cell.angle_beta   90.00
_cell.angle_gamma   90.00
#
_symmetry.space_group_name_H-M   'P 1'
#
loop_
_entity.id
_entity.type
_entity.pdbx_description
1 polymer ?
#
loop_
_entity_poly.entity_id
_entity_poly.type
_entity_poly.pdbx_seq_one_letter_code
_entity_poly.pdbx_strand_id
1 'polypeptide(L)' 'MDNNLLKYLSTVPVIGAVWVTFTAGLVIEINRFFPDVLYFYL' A
#
# COMPACT_ATOMS: atom_id res chain seq x y z
N MET A 1 -1.56 -17.68 -17.46
CA MET A 1 -0.57 -17.12 -16.51
C MET A 1 0.27 -18.27 -16.00
N ASP A 2 1.59 -18.13 -16.03
CA ASP A 2 2.49 -19.17 -15.51
C ASP A 2 2.29 -19.35 -14.01
N ASN A 3 1.94 -20.57 -13.59
CA ASN A 3 1.67 -20.90 -12.18
C ASN A 3 2.89 -20.63 -11.27
N ASN A 4 4.11 -20.70 -11.82
CA ASN A 4 5.35 -20.43 -11.09
C ASN A 4 5.52 -18.94 -10.77
N LEU A 5 5.09 -18.06 -11.69
CA LEU A 5 5.13 -16.62 -11.49
C LEU A 5 4.17 -16.20 -10.36
N LEU A 6 2.95 -16.78 -10.35
CA LEU A 6 1.98 -16.54 -9.28
C LEU A 6 2.48 -17.03 -7.92
N LYS A 7 3.14 -18.20 -7.86
CA LYS A 7 3.75 -18.68 -6.60
C LYS A 7 4.84 -17.75 -6.07
N TYR A 8 5.66 -17.18 -6.96
CA TYR A 8 6.69 -16.22 -6.59
C TYR A 8 6.08 -14.92 -6.03
N LEU A 9 5.05 -14.38 -6.70
CA LEU A 9 4.36 -13.17 -6.27
C LEU A 9 3.64 -13.34 -4.92
N SER A 10 3.14 -14.55 -4.63
CA SER A 10 2.49 -14.89 -3.36
C SER A 10 3.46 -15.17 -2.20
N THR A 11 4.77 -15.04 -2.38
CA THR A 11 5.72 -15.19 -1.27
C THR A 11 5.59 -14.02 -0.30
N VAL A 12 5.75 -14.30 1.01
CA VAL A 12 5.66 -13.31 2.11
C VAL A 12 6.40 -11.99 1.82
N PRO A 13 7.69 -11.98 1.40
CA PRO A 13 8.39 -10.72 1.14
C PRO A 13 7.83 -9.96 -0.06
N VAL A 14 7.41 -10.65 -1.12
CA VAL A 14 6.95 -10.00 -2.36
C VAL A 14 5.56 -9.40 -2.17
N ILE A 15 4.63 -10.17 -1.60
CA ILE A 15 3.28 -9.65 -1.32
C ILE A 15 3.30 -8.57 -0.24
N GLY A 16 4.19 -8.69 0.75
CA GLY A 16 4.42 -7.67 1.77
C GLY A 16 4.91 -6.35 1.16
N ALA A 17 5.86 -6.41 0.24
CA ALA A 17 6.35 -5.22 -0.47
C ALA A 17 5.24 -4.55 -1.30
N VAL A 18 4.43 -5.33 -2.03
CA VAL A 18 3.29 -4.81 -2.79
C VAL A 18 2.26 -4.17 -1.87
N TRP A 19 1.92 -4.82 -0.77
CA TRP A 19 0.95 -4.31 0.20
C TRP A 19 1.42 -3.02 0.86
N VAL A 20 2.64 -2.99 1.39
CA VAL A 20 3.20 -1.79 2.04
C VAL A 20 3.35 -0.65 1.05
N THR A 21 3.77 -0.90 -0.18
CA THR A 21 3.88 0.14 -1.21
C THR A 21 2.51 0.72 -1.56
N PHE A 22 1.49 -0.15 -1.68
CA PHE A 22 0.11 0.30 -1.94
C PHE A 22 -0.45 1.12 -0.77
N THR A 23 -0.30 0.64 0.47
CA THR A 23 -0.74 1.38 1.67
C THR A 23 0.01 2.70 1.83
N ALA A 24 1.32 2.71 1.61
CA ALA A 24 2.13 3.93 1.69
C ALA A 24 1.69 4.96 0.63
N GLY A 25 1.50 4.52 -0.61
CA GLY A 25 0.97 5.37 -1.68
C GLY A 25 -0.38 5.96 -1.29
N LEU A 26 -1.32 5.15 -0.82
CA LEU A 26 -2.63 5.62 -0.36
C LEU A 26 -2.50 6.69 0.73
N VAL A 27 -1.69 6.46 1.77
CA VAL A 27 -1.49 7.41 2.87
C VAL A 27 -0.83 8.71 2.39
N ILE A 28 0.13 8.63 1.45
CA ILE A 28 0.78 9.81 0.84
C ILE A 28 -0.25 10.64 0.08
N GLU A 29 -1.09 10.00 -0.73
CA GLU A 29 -2.12 10.69 -1.52
C GLU A 29 -3.15 11.37 -0.60
N ILE A 30 -3.58 10.71 0.48
CA ILE A 30 -4.47 11.31 1.49
C ILE A 30 -3.84 12.57 2.09
N ASN A 31 -2.58 12.50 2.55
CA ASN A 31 -1.90 13.65 3.15
C ASN A 31 -1.57 14.75 2.11
N ARG A 32 -1.48 14.40 0.81
CA ARG A 32 -1.31 15.39 -0.26
C ARG A 32 -2.59 16.19 -0.54
N PHE A 33 -3.75 15.54 -0.51
CA PHE A 33 -5.04 16.21 -0.74
C PHE A 33 -5.60 16.89 0.50
N PHE A 34 -5.34 16.34 1.69
CA PHE A 34 -5.77 16.87 2.98
C PHE A 34 -4.55 17.00 3.91
N PRO A 35 -3.73 18.04 3.73
CA PRO A 35 -2.58 18.26 4.58
C PRO A 35 -2.99 18.67 6.01
N ASP A 36 -2.14 18.34 6.98
CA ASP A 36 -2.17 18.86 8.35
C ASP A 36 -3.46 18.59 9.16
N VAL A 37 -4.04 17.40 9.02
CA VAL A 37 -5.19 16.95 9.83
C VAL A 37 -4.71 16.51 11.21
N LEU A 38 -4.71 17.43 12.18
CA LEU A 38 -4.34 17.13 13.58
C LEU A 38 -5.48 16.46 14.37
N TYR A 39 -6.73 16.84 14.10
CA TYR A 39 -7.93 16.26 14.70
C TYR A 39 -9.13 16.41 13.76
N PHE A 40 -10.13 15.55 13.92
CA PHE A 40 -11.41 15.71 13.23
C PHE A 40 -12.29 16.68 14.02
N TYR A 41 -12.84 17.69 13.35
CA TYR A 41 -13.66 18.74 13.95
C TYR A 41 -15.10 18.29 14.33
N LEU A 42 -15.36 16.97 14.38
CA LEU A 42 -16.69 16.41 14.63
C LEU A 42 -16.98 16.28 16.13
#